data_AF-S7VQF4-F1
#
_entry.id   AF-S7VQF4-F1
#
_cell.length_a   1.000
_cell.length_b   1.000
_cell.length_c   1.000
_cell.angle_alpha   90.00
_cell.angle_beta   90.00
_cell.angle_gamma   90.00
#
_symmetry.space_group_name_H-M   'P 1'
#
loop_
_entity.id
_entity.type
_entity.pdbx_description
1 polymer ?
#
loop_
_entity_poly.entity_id
_entity_poly.type
_entity_poly.pdbx_seq_one_letter_code
_entity_poly.pdbx_strand_id
1 'polypeptide(L)' 'MTTNSNGRLTELTAKYQEINSALERIYNNKSMRLKRKTLTSSIC' A
#
# COMPACT_ATOMS: atom_id res chain seq x y z
N MET A 1 -10.37 -0.32 -8.53
CA MET A 1 -10.07 1.02 -7.96
C MET A 1 -8.85 0.89 -7.06
N THR A 2 -8.04 1.93 -6.92
CA THR A 2 -6.89 2.00 -6.00
C THR A 2 -7.04 3.20 -5.08
N THR A 3 -6.27 3.25 -4.00
CA THR A 3 -6.31 4.37 -3.04
C THR A 3 -5.16 5.32 -3.36
N ASN A 4 -5.46 6.60 -3.60
CA ASN A 4 -4.43 7.60 -3.85
C ASN A 4 -3.69 7.99 -2.55
N SER A 5 -2.63 8.79 -2.67
CA SER A 5 -1.85 9.29 -1.52
C SER A 5 -2.66 10.11 -0.50
N ASN A 6 -3.84 10.61 -0.89
CA ASN A 6 -4.77 11.35 -0.03
C ASN A 6 -5.85 10.44 0.58
N GLY A 7 -5.73 9.12 0.45
CA GLY A 7 -6.68 8.16 1.02
C GLY A 7 -7.99 8.02 0.25
N ARG A 8 -8.13 8.61 -0.93
CA ARG A 8 -9.35 8.54 -1.75
C ARG A 8 -9.29 7.40 -2.76
N LEU A 9 -10.44 6.76 -3.00
CA LEU A 9 -10.59 5.76 -4.06
C LEU A 9 -10.53 6.44 -5.43
N THR A 10 -9.60 5.99 -6.27
CA THR A 10 -9.44 6.41 -7.66
C THR A 10 -9.58 5.20 -8.58
N GLU A 11 -10.11 5.40 -9.78
CA GLU A 11 -10.25 4.32 -10.75
C GLU A 11 -8.89 3.86 -11.28
N LEU A 12 -8.79 2.54 -11.47
CA LEU A 12 -7.62 1.90 -12.04
C LEU A 12 -7.72 2.03 -13.56
N THR A 13 -7.39 3.19 -14.12
CA THR A 13 -7.41 3.39 -15.57
C THR A 13 -6.10 2.90 -16.17
N ALA A 14 -6.15 2.35 -17.39
CA ALA A 14 -4.96 1.87 -18.12
C ALA A 14 -3.88 2.96 -18.27
N LYS A 15 -4.29 4.23 -18.29
CA LYS A 15 -3.41 5.41 -18.30
C LYS A 15 -2.40 5.43 -17.15
N TYR A 16 -2.73 4.84 -16.00
CA TYR A 16 -1.89 4.88 -14.80
C TYR A 16 -1.46 3.50 -14.32
N GLN A 17 -1.49 2.47 -15.17
CA GLN A 17 -1.19 1.09 -14.78
C GLN A 17 0.20 0.94 -14.14
N GLU A 18 1.22 1.60 -14.68
CA GLU A 18 2.58 1.60 -14.12
C GLU A 18 2.64 2.27 -12.74
N ILE A 19 1.97 3.42 -12.60
CA ILE A 19 1.88 4.15 -11.33
C ILE A 19 1.18 3.27 -10.29
N ASN A 20 0.09 2.61 -10.67
CA ASN A 20 -0.69 1.77 -9.77
C ASN A 20 0.12 0.56 -9.29
N SER A 21 0.87 -0.08 -10.19
CA SER A 21 1.77 -1.19 -9.84
C SER A 21 2.87 -0.74 -8.87
N ALA A 22 3.45 0.44 -9.08
CA ALA A 22 4.44 1.02 -8.17
C ALA A 22 3.84 1.31 -6.78
N LEU A 23 2.64 1.90 -6.73
CA LEU A 23 1.93 2.19 -5.49
C LEU A 23 1.57 0.91 -4.72
N GLU A 24 1.12 -0.13 -5.41
CA GLU A 24 0.80 -1.44 -4.81
C GLU A 24 2.04 -2.07 -4.17
N ARG A 25 3.18 -2.04 -4.86
CA ARG A 25 4.46 -2.52 -4.31
C ARG A 25 4.86 -1.76 -3.03
N ILE A 26 4.74 -0.43 -3.04
CA ILE A 26 5.06 0.41 -1.87
C ILE A 26 4.11 0.09 -0.70
N TYR A 27 2.81 -0.04 -0.97
CA TYR A 27 1.82 -0.38 0.03
C TYR A 27 2.11 -1.75 0.66
N ASN A 28 2.36 -2.76 -0.15
CA ASN A 28 2.68 -4.12 0.32
C ASN A 28 3.93 -4.13 1.21
N ASN A 29 4.98 -3.40 0.82
CA ASN A 29 6.19 -3.26 1.63
C ASN A 29 5.93 -2.55 2.97
N LYS A 30 5.15 -1.45 2.96
CA LYS A 30 4.77 -0.72 4.18
C LYS A 30 3.93 -1.59 5.12
N SER A 31 2.93 -2.28 4.58
CA SER A 31 2.04 -3.19 5.33
C SER A 31 2.82 -4.36 5.94
N MET A 32 3.74 -4.97 5.19
CA MET A 32 4.59 -6.04 5.72
C MET A 32 5.46 -5.53 6.87
N ARG A 33 6.08 -4.34 6.72
CA ARG A 33 6.88 -3.73 7.78
C ARG A 33 6.05 -3.39 9.02
N LEU A 34 4.84 -2.86 8.83
CA LEU A 34 3.93 -2.53 9.93
C LEU A 34 3.52 -3.81 10.68
N LYS A 35 3.10 -4.86 9.97
CA LYS A 35 2.77 -6.16 10.57
C LYS A 35 3.93 -6.74 11.38
N ARG A 36 5.16 -6.66 10.87
CA ARG A 36 6.35 -7.07 11.62
C ARG A 36 6.49 -6.26 12.91
N LYS A 37 6.41 -4.93 12.85
CA LYS A 37 6.48 -4.04 14.03
C LYS A 37 5.40 -4.35 15.08
N THR A 38 4.17 -4.57 14.64
CA THR A 38 3.07 -4.95 15.54
C THR A 38 3.37 -6.27 16.23
N LEU A 39 3.82 -7.29 15.48
CA LEU A 39 4.16 -8.60 16.05
C LEU A 39 5.28 -8.52 17.09
N THR A 40 6.38 -7.79 16.83
CA THR A 40 7.45 -7.63 17.85
C THR A 40 6.96 -6.82 19.05
N SER A 41 6.10 -5.82 18.86
CA SER A 41 5.58 -5.02 19.98
C SER A 41 4.62 -5.79 20.89
N SER A 42 3.99 -6.86 20.39
CA SER A 42 3.06 -7.69 21.15
C SER A 42 3.73 -8.88 21.87
N ILE A 43 5.02 -9.12 21.64
CA ILE A 43 5.79 -10.24 22.22
C ILE A 43 6.64 -9.80 23.42
N CYS A 44 6.67 -8.51 23.76
CA CYS A 44 7.27 -7.98 25.00
C CYS A 44 6.19 -7.69 26.04
#